data_AF-A0A1F7IQV9-F1
#
_entry.id   AF-A0A1F7IQV9-F1
#
_cell.length_a   1.000
_cell.length_b   1.000
_cell.length_c   1.000
_cell.angle_alpha   90.00
_cell.angle_beta   90.00
_cell.angle_gamma   90.00
#
_symmetry.space_group_name_H-M   'P 1'
#
loop_
_entity.id
_entity.type
_entity.pdbx_description
1 polymer ?
#
loop_
_entity_poly.entity_id
_entity_poly.type
_entity_poly.pdbx_seq_one_letter_code
_entity_poly.pdbx_strand_id
1 'polypeptide(L)'
;MAKKKESKYYEAIGRRKEAVARIRLHLTDKDKSTDVGGMKVKAGEIFVNKKPITQVFPNQQAMNRYLLPLKLTNNENRFAVTIIVKGGGKSGQLDAIIHGLARAIEKVDKQTYRLVLKKRLLLRRDARVKERRKVGTGGKARRKKQSPKR
;
A
#
# COMPACT_ATOMS: atom_id res chain seq x y z
N MET A 1 36.75 4.15 4.98
CA MET A 1 35.40 3.55 5.12
C MET A 1 34.73 3.53 3.76
N ALA A 2 34.41 2.35 3.21
CA ALA A 2 33.81 2.25 1.88
C ALA A 2 32.40 2.90 1.87
N LYS A 3 32.20 3.91 1.00
CA LYS A 3 30.87 4.47 0.76
C LYS A 3 29.98 3.36 0.18
N LYS A 4 28.97 2.91 0.92
CA LYS A 4 27.97 1.96 0.43
C LYS A 4 27.27 2.60 -0.78
N LYS A 5 27.33 1.93 -1.94
CA LYS A 5 26.71 2.41 -3.18
C LYS A 5 25.19 2.46 -2.97
N GLU A 6 24.60 3.65 -2.98
CA GLU A 6 23.16 3.80 -2.79
C GLU A 6 22.41 3.19 -3.98
N SER A 7 21.46 2.29 -3.72
CA SER A 7 20.62 1.72 -4.77
C SER A 7 19.55 2.74 -5.20
N LYS A 8 19.40 2.96 -6.50
CA LYS A 8 18.37 3.86 -7.04
C LYS A 8 16.99 3.22 -6.84
N TYR A 9 16.09 3.91 -6.14
CA TYR A 9 14.72 3.45 -5.89
C TYR A 9 13.68 4.51 -6.21
N TYR A 10 12.48 4.07 -6.56
CA TYR A 10 11.30 4.94 -6.68
C TYR A 10 10.48 4.86 -5.40
N GLU A 11 10.22 6.02 -4.79
CA GLU A 11 9.45 6.10 -3.55
C GLU A 11 8.06 6.69 -3.77
N ALA A 12 7.06 6.11 -3.12
CA ALA A 12 5.74 6.73 -3.02
C ALA A 12 5.08 6.46 -1.66
N ILE A 13 4.05 7.26 -1.39
CA ILE A 13 3.25 7.16 -0.16
C ILE A 13 1.80 6.85 -0.53
N GLY A 14 1.26 5.84 0.14
CA GLY A 14 -0.16 5.53 0.17
C GLY A 14 -0.75 5.82 1.54
N ARG A 15 -1.99 6.32 1.57
CA ARG A 15 -2.71 6.64 2.81
C ARG A 15 -4.16 6.20 2.70
N ARG A 16 -4.68 5.54 3.73
CA ARG A 16 -6.11 5.19 3.84
C ARG A 16 -6.54 5.19 5.29
N LYS A 17 -7.64 5.90 5.60
CA LYS A 17 -8.08 6.16 6.98
C LYS A 17 -6.88 6.73 7.77
N GLU A 18 -6.45 6.04 8.81
CA GLU A 18 -5.29 6.39 9.65
C GLU A 18 -4.00 5.67 9.24
N ALA A 19 -4.06 4.74 8.28
CA ALA A 19 -2.90 3.99 7.83
C ALA A 19 -2.07 4.79 6.82
N VAL A 20 -0.75 4.77 7.01
CA VAL A 20 0.24 5.36 6.13
C VAL A 20 1.24 4.28 5.71
N ALA A 21 1.39 4.09 4.39
CA ALA A 21 2.33 3.16 3.78
C ALA A 21 3.37 3.96 2.99
N ARG A 22 4.64 3.78 3.33
CA ARG A 22 5.79 4.28 2.57
C ARG A 22 6.39 3.10 1.81
N ILE A 23 6.46 3.22 0.49
CA ILE A 23 6.84 2.13 -0.41
C ILE A 23 8.06 2.56 -1.20
N ARG A 24 9.03 1.65 -1.29
CA ARG A 24 10.22 1.79 -2.13
C ARG A 24 10.23 0.65 -3.14
N LEU A 25 10.30 1.01 -4.42
CA LEU A 25 10.52 0.09 -5.53
C LEU A 25 11.99 0.15 -5.93
N HIS A 26 12.67 -0.97 -5.79
CA HIS A 26 14.03 -1.14 -6.27
C HIS A 26 13.97 -1.81 -7.65
N LEU A 27 14.72 -1.26 -8.61
CA LEU A 27 14.94 -1.95 -9.88
C LEU A 27 16.09 -2.92 -9.68
N THR A 28 15.78 -4.20 -9.86
CA THR A 28 16.71 -5.30 -9.68
C THR A 28 16.66 -6.20 -10.88
N ASP A 29 17.83 -6.62 -11.36
CA ASP A 29 17.92 -7.74 -12.30
C ASP A 29 17.43 -9.00 -11.60
N LYS A 30 16.77 -9.92 -12.33
CA LYS A 30 16.11 -11.11 -11.76
C LYS A 30 17.04 -11.95 -10.87
N ASP A 31 18.33 -11.99 -11.20
CA ASP A 31 19.32 -12.82 -10.51
C ASP A 31 20.03 -12.11 -9.35
N LYS A 32 19.87 -10.78 -9.20
CA LYS A 32 20.60 -9.98 -8.21
C LYS A 32 19.75 -9.67 -6.99
N SER A 33 20.25 -10.03 -5.81
CA SER A 33 19.67 -9.61 -4.53
C SER A 33 20.15 -8.20 -4.16
N THR A 34 19.23 -7.30 -3.77
CA THR A 34 19.58 -5.98 -3.24
C THR A 34 19.46 -5.96 -1.73
N ASP A 35 20.48 -5.43 -1.05
CA ASP A 35 20.42 -5.19 0.39
C ASP A 35 19.72 -3.86 0.68
N VAL A 36 18.55 -3.95 1.31
CA VAL A 36 17.76 -2.81 1.78
C VAL A 36 17.73 -2.84 3.31
N GLY A 37 18.66 -2.12 3.94
CA GLY A 37 18.66 -1.93 5.40
C GLY A 37 18.84 -3.22 6.20
N GLY A 38 19.71 -4.14 5.73
CA GLY A 38 19.99 -5.42 6.38
C GLY A 38 19.10 -6.56 5.91
N MET A 39 18.36 -6.37 4.81
CA MET A 39 17.46 -7.37 4.24
C MET A 39 17.79 -7.58 2.78
N LYS A 40 18.04 -8.83 2.39
CA LYS A 40 18.23 -9.21 0.98
C LYS A 40 16.86 -9.38 0.35
N VAL A 41 16.53 -8.52 -0.62
CA VAL A 41 15.27 -8.56 -1.37
C VAL A 41 15.57 -8.90 -2.82
N LYS A 42 14.83 -9.85 -3.39
CA LYS A 42 14.90 -10.22 -4.81
C LYS A 42 13.76 -9.61 -5.61
N ALA A 43 13.91 -9.61 -6.94
CA ALA A 43 12.85 -9.19 -7.85
C ALA A 43 11.60 -10.07 -7.65
N GLY A 44 10.43 -9.44 -7.55
CA GLY A 44 9.15 -10.12 -7.31
C GLY A 44 8.78 -10.33 -5.84
N GLU A 45 9.73 -10.11 -4.92
CA GLU A 45 9.44 -10.21 -3.49
C GLU A 45 8.89 -8.89 -2.93
N ILE A 46 7.89 -9.00 -2.06
CA ILE A 46 7.26 -7.89 -1.37
C ILE A 46 7.40 -8.08 0.14
N PHE A 47 8.08 -7.14 0.79
CA PHE A 47 8.25 -7.10 2.24
C PHE A 47 7.49 -5.94 2.86
N VAL A 48 6.76 -6.23 3.95
CA VAL A 48 6.04 -5.25 4.77
C VAL A 48 6.58 -5.32 6.19
N ASN A 49 7.12 -4.20 6.69
CA ASN A 49 7.69 -4.11 8.04
C ASN A 49 8.65 -5.26 8.36
N LYS A 50 9.60 -5.54 7.45
CA LYS A 50 10.61 -6.60 7.60
C LYS A 50 10.07 -8.04 7.55
N LYS A 51 8.80 -8.25 7.21
CA LYS A 51 8.18 -9.57 7.05
C LYS A 51 7.68 -9.74 5.62
N PRO A 52 7.68 -10.96 5.06
CA PRO A 52 7.08 -11.19 3.75
C PRO A 52 5.58 -10.89 3.77
N ILE A 53 5.06 -10.32 2.68
CA ILE A 53 3.66 -9.87 2.62
C ILE A 53 2.65 -11.00 2.86
N THR A 54 2.99 -12.24 2.49
CA THR A 54 2.18 -13.45 2.68
C THR A 54 1.92 -13.76 4.16
N GLN A 55 2.89 -13.49 5.04
CA GLN A 55 2.71 -13.66 6.49
C GLN A 55 1.86 -12.55 7.11
N VAL A 56 1.91 -11.33 6.56
CA VAL A 56 1.14 -10.18 7.08
C VAL A 56 -0.32 -10.24 6.63
N PHE A 57 -0.54 -10.64 5.37
CA PHE A 57 -1.85 -10.75 4.74
C PHE A 57 -2.04 -12.15 4.13
N PRO A 58 -2.39 -13.17 4.95
CA PRO A 58 -2.52 -14.55 4.48
C PRO A 58 -3.76 -14.79 3.61
N ASN A 59 -4.75 -13.90 3.64
CA ASN A 59 -6.02 -14.10 2.93
C ASN A 59 -5.84 -14.00 1.41
N GLN A 60 -6.39 -14.96 0.65
CA GLN A 60 -6.35 -14.94 -0.82
C GLN A 60 -6.96 -13.67 -1.43
N GLN A 61 -8.02 -13.14 -0.81
CA GLN A 61 -8.64 -11.88 -1.22
C GLN A 61 -7.70 -10.69 -1.07
N ALA A 62 -6.84 -10.69 -0.04
CA ALA A 62 -5.82 -9.66 0.13
C ALA A 62 -4.71 -9.81 -0.91
N MET A 63 -4.28 -11.06 -1.19
CA MET A 63 -3.32 -11.40 -2.24
C MET A 63 -3.71 -10.84 -3.60
N ASN A 64 -4.92 -11.12 -4.04
CA ASN A 64 -5.42 -10.62 -5.33
C ASN A 64 -5.44 -9.09 -5.38
N ARG A 65 -5.72 -8.43 -4.25
CA ARG A 65 -5.82 -6.97 -4.17
C ARG A 65 -4.47 -6.26 -4.21
N TYR A 66 -3.46 -6.72 -3.47
CA TYR A 66 -2.14 -6.07 -3.50
C TYR A 66 -1.34 -6.39 -4.77
N LEU A 67 -1.59 -7.54 -5.42
CA LEU A 67 -0.97 -7.88 -6.70
C LEU A 67 -1.61 -7.16 -7.89
N LEU A 68 -2.87 -6.72 -7.77
CA LEU A 68 -3.61 -6.04 -8.85
C LEU A 68 -2.82 -4.93 -9.58
N PRO A 69 -2.18 -3.94 -8.90
CA PRO A 69 -1.40 -2.90 -9.61
C PRO A 69 -0.20 -3.46 -10.38
N LEU A 70 0.42 -4.54 -9.90
CA LEU A 70 1.55 -5.20 -10.56
C LEU A 70 1.09 -6.03 -11.77
N LYS A 71 -0.02 -6.76 -11.62
CA LYS A 71 -0.68 -7.52 -12.70
C LYS A 71 -1.08 -6.62 -13.86
N LEU A 72 -1.75 -5.51 -13.57
CA LEU A 72 -2.23 -4.59 -14.60
C LEU A 72 -1.09 -3.94 -15.42
N THR A 73 0.11 -3.86 -14.84
CA THR A 73 1.27 -3.25 -15.50
C THR A 73 2.28 -4.30 -15.98
N ASN A 74 1.95 -5.60 -15.89
CA ASN A 74 2.82 -6.73 -16.25
C ASN A 74 4.20 -6.68 -15.59
N ASN A 75 4.28 -6.19 -14.35
CA ASN A 75 5.55 -5.93 -13.65
C ASN A 75 5.74 -6.78 -12.38
N GLU A 76 5.05 -7.92 -12.26
CA GLU A 76 5.08 -8.76 -11.06
C GLU A 76 6.50 -9.17 -10.64
N ASN A 77 7.33 -9.58 -11.60
CA ASN A 77 8.69 -10.10 -11.34
C ASN A 77 9.80 -9.08 -11.59
N ARG A 78 9.46 -7.79 -11.76
CA ARG A 78 10.43 -6.76 -12.16
C ARG A 78 10.98 -5.98 -10.98
N PHE A 79 10.19 -5.80 -9.93
CA PHE A 79 10.53 -4.92 -8.81
C PHE A 79 10.75 -5.70 -7.53
N ALA A 80 11.78 -5.32 -6.78
CA ALA A 80 11.94 -5.67 -5.37
C ALA A 80 11.24 -4.59 -4.53
N VAL A 81 10.22 -4.97 -3.74
CA VAL A 81 9.35 -4.01 -3.05
C VAL A 81 9.58 -4.06 -1.55
N THR A 82 9.96 -2.91 -0.96
CA THR A 82 10.05 -2.74 0.49
C THR A 82 9.02 -1.73 0.97
N ILE A 83 8.24 -2.11 1.98
CA ILE A 83 7.12 -1.33 2.49
C ILE A 83 7.26 -1.14 4.00
N ILE A 84 7.13 0.10 4.45
CA ILE A 84 6.95 0.44 5.86
C ILE A 84 5.52 0.95 6.05
N VAL A 85 4.76 0.30 6.92
CA VAL A 85 3.37 0.68 7.22
C VAL A 85 3.20 0.96 8.70
N LYS A 86 2.55 2.07 9.02
CA LYS A 86 2.19 2.47 10.38
C LYS A 86 0.74 2.98 10.44
N GLY A 87 0.10 2.78 11.58
CA GLY A 87 -1.27 3.26 11.86
C GLY A 87 -2.39 2.42 11.24
N GLY A 88 -3.63 2.75 11.64
CA GLY A 88 -4.86 2.09 11.19
C GLY A 88 -4.97 0.61 11.58
N GLY A 89 -5.78 -0.14 10.84
CA GLY A 89 -5.93 -1.60 10.99
C GLY A 89 -5.66 -2.34 9.67
N LYS A 90 -5.61 -3.68 9.69
CA LYS A 90 -5.19 -4.53 8.55
C LYS A 90 -5.81 -4.14 7.20
N SER A 91 -7.14 -3.95 7.15
CA SER A 91 -7.82 -3.54 5.91
C SER A 91 -7.39 -2.14 5.43
N GLY A 92 -7.24 -1.17 6.34
CA GLY A 92 -6.76 0.17 5.97
C GLY A 92 -5.30 0.16 5.51
N GLN A 93 -4.47 -0.67 6.14
CA GLN A 93 -3.08 -0.88 5.76
C GLN A 93 -2.97 -1.50 4.36
N LEU A 94 -3.77 -2.52 4.05
CA LEU A 94 -3.82 -3.13 2.72
C LEU A 94 -4.19 -2.13 1.63
N ASP A 95 -5.25 -1.35 1.84
CA ASP A 95 -5.68 -0.32 0.88
C ASP A 95 -4.63 0.80 0.73
N ALA A 96 -3.93 1.17 1.82
CA ALA A 96 -2.82 2.11 1.77
C ALA A 96 -1.64 1.56 0.96
N ILE A 97 -1.31 0.27 1.11
CA ILE A 97 -0.28 -0.41 0.32
C ILE A 97 -0.63 -0.37 -1.16
N ILE A 98 -1.85 -0.77 -1.53
CA ILE A 98 -2.31 -0.79 -2.93
C ILE A 98 -2.19 0.59 -3.57
N HIS A 99 -2.67 1.61 -2.86
CA HIS A 99 -2.64 2.98 -3.35
C HIS A 99 -1.22 3.51 -3.52
N GLY A 100 -0.33 3.21 -2.58
CA GLY A 100 1.06 3.63 -2.67
C GLY A 100 1.86 2.84 -3.72
N LEU A 101 1.54 1.55 -3.94
CA LEU A 101 2.14 0.72 -4.99
C LEU A 101 1.80 1.28 -6.37
N ALA A 102 0.52 1.59 -6.60
CA ALA A 102 0.09 2.22 -7.85
C ALA A 102 0.82 3.55 -8.11
N ARG A 103 0.99 4.38 -7.08
CA ARG A 103 1.75 5.65 -7.19
C ARG A 103 3.24 5.44 -7.44
N ALA A 104 3.83 4.41 -6.85
CA ALA A 104 5.25 4.11 -7.06
C ALA A 104 5.50 3.64 -8.49
N ILE A 105 4.63 2.77 -9.02
CA ILE A 105 4.69 2.30 -10.42
C ILE A 105 4.46 3.45 -11.40
N GLU A 106 3.51 4.34 -11.11
CA GLU A 106 3.27 5.54 -11.93
C GLU A 106 4.53 6.42 -12.06
N LYS A 107 5.38 6.48 -11.03
CA LYS A 107 6.64 7.24 -11.08
C LYS A 107 7.71 6.59 -11.95
N VAL A 108 7.63 5.28 -12.22
CA VAL A 108 8.59 4.58 -13.08
C VAL A 108 8.36 4.97 -14.53
N ASP A 109 7.12 4.87 -15.00
CA ASP A 109 6.70 5.36 -16.32
C ASP A 109 5.28 5.93 -16.23
N LYS A 110 5.23 7.26 -16.26
CA LYS A 110 3.99 8.01 -16.09
C LYS A 110 3.10 7.95 -17.34
N GLN A 111 3.67 7.86 -18.53
CA GLN A 111 2.89 7.92 -19.77
C GLN A 111 2.10 6.64 -19.97
N THR A 112 2.75 5.49 -19.77
CA THR A 112 2.14 4.19 -20.01
C THR A 112 1.23 3.74 -18.86
N TYR A 113 1.69 3.86 -17.61
CA TYR A 113 0.98 3.23 -16.49
C TYR A 113 -0.16 4.06 -15.91
N ARG A 114 -0.11 5.39 -16.03
CA ARG A 114 -1.13 6.26 -15.44
C ARG A 114 -2.52 5.99 -16.00
N LEU A 115 -2.65 5.77 -17.31
CA LEU A 115 -3.95 5.52 -17.94
C LEU A 115 -4.56 4.21 -17.43
N VAL A 116 -3.77 3.13 -17.40
CA VAL A 116 -4.21 1.80 -16.94
C VAL A 116 -4.63 1.83 -15.47
N LEU A 117 -3.80 2.44 -14.61
CA LEU A 117 -4.06 2.53 -13.17
C LEU A 117 -5.24 3.45 -12.83
N LYS A 118 -5.42 4.54 -13.59
CA LYS A 118 -6.56 5.47 -13.43
C LYS A 118 -7.88 4.81 -13.81
N LYS A 119 -7.92 4.04 -14.92
CA LYS A 119 -9.12 3.29 -15.35
C LYS A 119 -9.63 2.34 -14.25
N ARG A 120 -8.73 1.74 -13.47
CA ARG A 120 -9.05 0.85 -12.34
C ARG A 120 -9.19 1.56 -10.99
N LEU A 121 -9.23 2.89 -10.97
CA LEU A 121 -9.38 3.74 -9.77
C LEU A 121 -8.30 3.58 -8.68
N LEU A 122 -7.14 3.01 -9.01
CA LEU A 122 -6.07 2.74 -8.04
C LEU A 122 -5.32 4.01 -7.58
N LEU A 123 -5.35 5.05 -8.42
CA LEU A 123 -4.75 6.35 -8.13
C LEU A 123 -5.66 7.28 -7.32
N ARG A 124 -6.94 6.93 -7.13
CA ARG A 124 -7.88 7.72 -6.34
C ARG A 124 -7.87 7.24 -4.90
N ARG A 125 -7.64 8.16 -3.95
CA ARG A 125 -7.79 7.87 -2.53
C ARG A 125 -9.27 7.85 -2.15
N ASP A 126 -9.72 6.79 -1.47
CA ASP A 126 -11.02 6.80 -0.78
C ASP A 126 -10.93 7.71 0.45
N ALA A 127 -11.64 8.84 0.39
CA ALA A 127 -11.63 9.90 1.40
C ALA A 127 -12.51 9.61 2.62
N ARG A 128 -13.31 8.52 2.63
CA ARG A 128 -14.21 8.22 3.74
C ARG A 128 -13.44 7.93 5.03
N VAL A 129 -13.77 8.66 6.10
CA VAL A 129 -13.24 8.47 7.46
C VAL A 129 -14.41 8.28 8.42
N LYS A 130 -14.16 7.66 9.58
CA LYS A 130 -15.19 7.47 10.61
C LYS A 130 -15.69 8.84 11.08
N GLU A 131 -16.99 9.06 10.98
CA GLU A 131 -17.62 10.27 11.52
C GLU A 131 -17.50 10.29 13.05
N ARG A 132 -17.13 11.45 13.62
CA ARG A 132 -17.02 11.65 15.06
C ARG A 132 -18.40 11.47 15.71
N ARG A 133 -18.43 10.87 16.91
CA ARG A 133 -19.67 10.79 17.70
C ARG A 133 -20.05 12.18 18.22
N LYS A 134 -21.27 12.63 17.92
CA LYS A 134 -21.83 13.90 18.42
C LYS A 134 -22.52 13.71 19.77
N VAL A 135 -22.59 14.77 20.58
CA VAL A 135 -23.38 14.78 21.82
C VAL A 135 -24.86 14.52 21.51
N GLY A 136 -25.60 13.94 22.45
CA GLY A 136 -27.02 13.58 22.24
C GLY A 136 -27.26 12.31 21.40
N THR A 137 -26.22 11.69 20.81
CA THR A 137 -26.37 10.46 20.03
C THR A 137 -26.39 9.18 20.88
N GLY A 138 -27.19 8.20 20.46
CA GLY A 138 -27.36 6.89 21.06
C GLY A 138 -26.22 5.91 20.77
N GLY A 139 -24.98 6.30 21.03
CA GLY A 139 -23.81 5.41 20.95
C GLY A 139 -22.97 5.50 19.67
N LYS A 140 -23.53 5.99 18.56
CA LYS A 140 -22.85 6.12 17.25
C LYS A 140 -23.16 7.47 16.60
N ALA A 141 -22.33 7.91 15.66
CA ALA A 141 -22.39 9.25 15.05
C ALA A 141 -23.77 9.73 14.58
N ARG A 142 -24.61 8.83 14.04
CA ARG A 142 -25.96 9.15 13.55
C ARG A 142 -27.10 8.44 14.27
N ARG A 143 -26.79 7.54 15.22
CA ARG A 143 -27.82 6.78 15.94
C ARG A 143 -28.52 7.73 16.91
N LYS A 144 -29.83 7.91 16.75
CA LYS A 144 -30.66 8.65 17.72
C LYS A 144 -30.98 7.74 18.91
N LYS A 145 -31.10 8.33 20.10
CA LYS A 145 -31.66 7.61 21.26
C LYS A 145 -33.16 7.42 21.02
N GLN A 146 -33.69 6.26 21.36
CA GLN A 146 -35.13 6.05 21.35
C GLN A 146 -35.73 6.85 22.51
N SER A 147 -36.65 7.74 22.22
CA SER A 147 -37.41 8.52 23.20
C SER A 147 -38.88 8.15 23.03
N PRO A 148 -39.60 7.79 24.12
CA PRO A 148 -41.04 7.60 24.06
C PRO A 148 -41.70 8.93 23.70
N LYS A 149 -42.50 8.94 22.64
CA LYS A 149 -43.38 10.06 22.30
C LYS A 149 -44.65 9.85 23.12
N ARG A 150 -44.87 10.69 24.12
CA ARG A 150 -46.09 10.70 24.93
C ARG A 150 -46.94 11.88 24.51
#